data_AF-A0A957Z032-F1
#
_entry.id   AF-A0A957Z032-F1
#
_cell.length_a   1.000
_cell.length_b   1.000
_cell.length_c   1.000
_cell.angle_alpha   90.00
_cell.angle_beta   90.00
_cell.angle_gamma   90.00
#
_symmetry.space_group_name_H-M   'P 1'
#
loop_
_entity.id
_entity.type
_entity.pdbx_description
1 polymer ?
#
loop_
_entity_poly.entity_id
_entity_poly.type
_entity_poly.pdbx_seq_one_letter_code
_entity_poly.pdbx_strand_id
1 'polypeptide(L)'
;YGGIDGDSASSTELYALLSAIANVPIKQGLAVTGSVNQHGEVQAIGGVNEKIEGFFDLCKQRGLTGDQGVLIPIANVKHLMLRQDVVDAVTAGQFAIYPVATIEQGIAMLTGMPAGALQEDGHYPEGTVNYRVVQRLEELSKKRAALEEWAKGNEKNAENSHAI
;
A
#
# COMPACT_ATOMS: atom_id res chain seq x y z
N TYR A 1 -8.76 21.17 -10.65
CA TYR A 1 -8.78 19.69 -10.64
C TYR A 1 -9.07 19.21 -12.04
N GLY A 2 -8.25 18.30 -12.57
CA GLY A 2 -8.45 17.64 -13.86
C GLY A 2 -8.80 16.16 -13.66
N GLY A 3 -9.18 15.48 -14.73
CA GLY A 3 -9.39 14.02 -14.71
C GLY A 3 -8.08 13.26 -14.45
N ILE A 4 -8.18 12.14 -13.74
CA ILE A 4 -7.09 11.18 -13.55
C ILE A 4 -7.43 9.96 -14.42
N ASP A 5 -6.44 9.45 -15.15
CA ASP A 5 -6.58 8.28 -16.01
C ASP A 5 -5.33 7.39 -15.88
N GLY A 6 -5.47 6.11 -16.24
CA GLY A 6 -4.44 5.08 -16.17
C GLY A 6 -4.43 4.25 -14.89
N ASP A 7 -3.68 3.16 -14.91
CA ASP A 7 -3.60 2.14 -13.86
C ASP A 7 -2.37 2.27 -12.95
N SER A 8 -1.52 3.27 -13.20
CA SER A 8 -0.22 3.41 -12.55
C SER A 8 -0.24 3.74 -11.05
N ALA A 9 -1.42 3.98 -10.49
CA ALA A 9 -1.66 4.21 -9.07
C ALA A 9 -2.22 2.97 -8.34
N SER A 10 -2.58 1.91 -9.06
CA SER A 10 -3.29 0.75 -8.48
C SER A 10 -2.48 0.02 -7.39
N SER A 11 -1.16 -0.08 -7.53
CA SER A 11 -0.32 -0.62 -6.44
C SER A 11 -0.34 0.28 -5.20
N THR A 12 -0.28 1.61 -5.39
CA THR A 12 -0.35 2.60 -4.31
C THR A 12 -1.68 2.55 -3.57
N GLU A 13 -2.79 2.42 -4.30
CA GLU A 13 -4.13 2.23 -3.72
C GLU A 13 -4.20 0.96 -2.88
N LEU A 14 -3.67 -0.15 -3.40
CA LEU A 14 -3.63 -1.41 -2.68
C LEU A 14 -2.78 -1.31 -1.39
N TYR A 15 -1.62 -0.64 -1.43
CA TYR A 15 -0.83 -0.41 -0.21
C TYR A 15 -1.58 0.40 0.84
N ALA A 16 -2.29 1.45 0.43
CA ALA A 16 -3.11 2.26 1.33
C ALA A 16 -4.23 1.44 1.98
N LEU A 17 -4.91 0.59 1.20
CA LEU A 17 -5.94 -0.32 1.70
C LEU A 17 -5.37 -1.35 2.69
N LEU A 18 -4.27 -2.01 2.35
CA LEU A 18 -3.61 -2.98 3.23
C LEU A 18 -3.17 -2.33 4.55
N SER A 19 -2.58 -1.14 4.48
CA SER A 19 -2.19 -0.35 5.65
C SER A 19 -3.37 0.02 6.54
N ALA A 20 -4.48 0.48 5.94
CA ALA A 20 -5.69 0.85 6.65
C ALA A 20 -6.35 -0.36 7.35
N ILE A 21 -6.38 -1.53 6.68
CA ILE A 21 -6.92 -2.76 7.27
C ILE A 21 -5.99 -3.28 8.37
N ALA A 22 -4.69 -3.39 8.10
CA ALA A 22 -3.71 -3.88 9.08
C ALA A 22 -3.49 -2.92 10.26
N ASN A 23 -3.94 -1.67 10.13
CA ASN A 23 -3.67 -0.58 11.05
C ASN A 23 -2.15 -0.40 11.28
N VAL A 24 -1.39 -0.43 10.19
CA VAL A 24 0.09 -0.31 10.18
C VAL A 24 0.46 0.94 9.38
N PRO A 25 1.22 1.89 9.95
CA PRO A 25 1.57 3.13 9.28
C PRO A 25 2.50 2.91 8.08
N ILE A 26 2.38 3.77 7.07
CA ILE A 26 3.27 3.82 5.90
C ILE A 26 4.26 5.00 6.05
N LYS A 27 5.54 4.75 5.74
CA LYS A 27 6.60 5.74 5.63
C LYS A 27 6.28 6.74 4.51
N GLN A 28 6.08 7.99 4.88
CA GLN A 28 5.73 9.08 3.95
C GLN A 28 6.93 9.64 3.15
N GLY A 29 8.16 9.23 3.50
CA GLY A 29 9.36 9.56 2.73
C GLY A 29 9.42 8.84 1.38
N LEU A 30 8.57 7.82 1.17
CA LEU A 30 8.59 6.98 -0.02
C LEU A 30 7.38 7.31 -0.91
N ALA A 31 7.64 7.73 -2.14
CA ALA A 31 6.63 7.75 -3.18
C ALA A 31 6.53 6.38 -3.86
N VAL A 32 5.39 6.12 -4.50
CA VAL A 32 5.10 4.84 -5.14
C VAL A 32 4.43 5.09 -6.49
N THR A 33 4.91 4.40 -7.53
CA THR A 33 4.21 4.26 -8.79
C THR A 33 4.31 2.82 -9.27
N GLY A 34 3.25 2.33 -9.91
CA GLY A 34 3.20 0.99 -10.47
C GLY A 34 1.77 0.51 -10.64
N SER A 35 1.52 -0.17 -11.75
CA SER A 35 0.29 -0.93 -11.90
C SER A 35 0.41 -2.26 -11.14
N VAL A 36 -0.70 -2.93 -10.85
CA VAL A 36 -0.71 -4.25 -10.22
C VAL A 36 -1.75 -5.15 -10.87
N ASN A 37 -1.40 -6.42 -11.09
CA ASN A 37 -2.36 -7.42 -11.56
C ASN A 37 -2.99 -8.22 -10.39
N GLN A 38 -3.91 -9.13 -10.72
CA GLN A 38 -4.64 -9.93 -9.73
C GLN A 38 -3.76 -10.91 -8.94
N HIS A 39 -2.53 -11.19 -9.42
CA HIS A 39 -1.56 -12.04 -8.72
C HIS A 39 -0.64 -11.23 -7.79
N GLY A 40 -0.82 -9.91 -7.69
CA GLY A 40 0.02 -9.05 -6.87
C GLY A 40 1.36 -8.68 -7.52
N GLU A 41 1.51 -8.89 -8.83
CA GLU A 41 2.72 -8.53 -9.56
C GLU A 41 2.66 -7.06 -9.97
N VAL A 42 3.73 -6.32 -9.72
CA VAL A 42 3.85 -4.90 -10.06
C VAL A 42 4.26 -4.76 -11.52
N GLN A 43 3.45 -4.03 -12.28
CA GLN A 43 3.57 -3.92 -13.73
C GLN A 43 4.11 -2.55 -14.15
N ALA A 44 4.73 -2.54 -15.34
CA ALA A 44 5.35 -1.36 -15.90
C ALA A 44 4.35 -0.22 -16.12
N ILE A 45 4.84 1.00 -15.98
CA ILE A 45 4.06 2.24 -16.15
C ILE A 45 4.76 3.18 -17.13
N GLY A 46 3.98 4.10 -17.71
CA GLY A 46 4.51 5.24 -18.46
C GLY A 46 4.99 6.36 -17.54
N GLY A 47 5.93 7.17 -18.03
CA GLY A 47 6.40 8.38 -17.36
C GLY A 47 7.20 8.14 -16.07
N VAL A 48 7.97 7.05 -15.99
CA VAL A 48 8.68 6.68 -14.75
C VAL A 48 9.72 7.73 -14.35
N ASN A 49 10.41 8.35 -15.31
CA ASN A 49 11.44 9.35 -15.03
C ASN A 49 10.81 10.62 -14.45
N GLU A 50 9.74 11.11 -15.09
CA GLU A 50 8.99 12.30 -14.68
C GLU A 50 8.39 12.14 -13.29
N LYS A 51 7.91 10.94 -12.95
CA LYS A 51 7.39 10.63 -11.62
C LYS A 51 8.47 10.61 -10.55
N ILE A 52 9.63 10.00 -10.85
CA ILE A 52 10.77 9.99 -9.92
C ILE A 52 11.26 11.42 -9.68
N GLU A 53 11.51 12.15 -10.76
CA GLU A 53 12.02 13.51 -10.74
C GLU A 53 11.06 14.48 -10.05
N GLY A 54 9.76 14.37 -10.30
CA GLY A 54 8.76 15.20 -9.64
C GLY A 54 8.74 15.01 -8.12
N PHE A 55 8.87 13.76 -7.63
CA PHE A 55 8.99 13.52 -6.19
C PHE A 55 10.32 14.01 -5.63
N PHE A 56 11.42 13.76 -6.33
CA PHE A 56 12.74 14.25 -5.95
C PHE A 56 12.77 15.78 -5.80
N ASP A 57 12.21 16.52 -6.76
CA ASP A 57 12.17 17.99 -6.73
C ASP A 57 11.40 18.49 -5.50
N LEU A 58 10.28 17.85 -5.15
CA LEU A 58 9.53 18.16 -3.94
C LEU A 58 10.35 17.89 -2.67
N CYS A 59 11.03 16.74 -2.61
CA CYS A 59 11.89 16.39 -1.47
C CYS A 59 13.07 17.35 -1.33
N LYS A 60 13.71 17.71 -2.44
CA LYS A 60 14.82 18.67 -2.50
C LYS A 60 14.40 20.05 -2.01
N GLN A 61 13.24 20.54 -2.43
CA GLN A 61 12.69 21.82 -1.95
C GLN A 61 12.37 21.80 -0.44
N ARG A 62 12.02 20.65 0.11
CA ARG A 62 11.72 20.47 1.54
C ARG A 62 12.94 20.09 2.40
N GLY A 63 14.10 19.88 1.76
CA GLY A 63 15.30 19.35 2.39
C GLY A 63 15.36 17.83 2.32
N LEU A 64 16.39 17.31 1.65
CA LEU A 64 16.69 15.88 1.63
C LEU A 64 17.25 15.44 2.98
N THR A 65 16.77 14.30 3.46
CA THR A 65 17.17 13.69 4.73
C THR A 65 17.93 12.38 4.56
N GLY A 66 17.90 11.79 3.36
CA GLY A 66 18.42 10.44 3.09
C GLY A 66 17.34 9.36 3.12
N ASP A 67 16.22 9.61 3.80
CA ASP A 67 15.13 8.64 3.93
C ASP A 67 14.13 8.68 2.77
N GLN A 68 14.31 9.60 1.81
CA GLN A 68 13.39 9.76 0.69
C GLN A 68 13.72 8.85 -0.49
N GLY A 69 12.68 8.39 -1.18
CA GLY A 69 12.87 7.60 -2.38
C GLY A 69 11.58 7.23 -3.10
N VAL A 70 11.71 6.45 -4.17
CA VAL A 70 10.59 6.06 -5.02
C VAL A 70 10.59 4.55 -5.25
N LEU A 71 9.47 3.90 -4.94
CA LEU A 71 9.20 2.53 -5.35
C LEU A 71 8.71 2.54 -6.80
N ILE A 72 9.37 1.76 -7.65
CA ILE A 72 9.04 1.63 -9.08
C ILE A 72 8.89 0.15 -9.48
N PRO A 73 8.16 -0.15 -10.58
CA PRO A 73 8.13 -1.50 -11.11
C PRO A 73 9.54 -1.92 -11.54
N ILE A 74 9.96 -3.14 -11.19
CA ILE A 74 11.24 -3.70 -11.64
C ILE A 74 11.37 -3.70 -13.18
N ALA A 75 10.24 -3.87 -13.87
CA ALA A 75 10.15 -3.81 -15.32
C ALA A 75 10.48 -2.42 -15.91
N ASN A 76 10.40 -1.35 -15.11
CA ASN A 76 10.76 0.01 -15.52
C ASN A 76 12.25 0.34 -15.37
N VAL A 77 13.06 -0.50 -14.73
CA VAL A 77 14.50 -0.22 -14.50
C VAL A 77 15.24 0.05 -15.82
N LYS A 78 14.93 -0.72 -16.87
CA LYS A 78 15.52 -0.53 -18.21
C LYS A 78 15.11 0.76 -18.92
N HIS A 79 14.11 1.48 -18.41
CA HIS A 79 13.61 2.74 -18.96
C HIS A 79 14.14 3.98 -18.21
N LEU A 80 14.97 3.79 -17.17
CA LEU A 80 15.51 4.89 -16.38
C LEU A 80 16.54 5.68 -17.19
N MET A 81 16.24 6.97 -17.35
CA MET A 81 17.09 7.98 -18.00
C MET A 81 16.98 9.27 -17.19
N LEU A 82 17.35 9.18 -15.91
CA LEU A 82 17.15 10.25 -14.94
C LEU A 82 18.13 11.39 -15.14
N ARG A 83 17.71 12.61 -14.77
CA ARG A 83 18.62 13.76 -14.67
C ARG A 83 19.82 13.46 -13.77
N GLN A 84 20.96 14.06 -14.12
CA GLN A 84 22.22 13.87 -13.39
C GLN A 84 22.10 14.24 -11.90
N ASP A 85 21.32 15.26 -11.55
CA ASP A 85 21.18 15.70 -10.17
C ASP A 85 20.45 14.67 -9.28
N VAL A 86 19.54 13.88 -9.85
CA VAL A 86 18.92 12.73 -9.17
C VAL A 86 19.96 11.62 -8.99
N VAL A 87 20.74 11.32 -10.04
CA VAL A 87 21.79 10.30 -9.99
C VAL A 87 22.84 10.63 -8.94
N ASP A 88 23.25 11.90 -8.84
CA ASP A 88 24.21 12.38 -7.85
C ASP A 88 23.67 12.23 -6.43
N ALA A 89 22.40 12.61 -6.20
CA ALA A 89 21.75 12.45 -4.89
C ALA A 89 21.60 10.98 -4.48
N VAL A 90 21.30 10.09 -5.42
CA VAL A 90 21.26 8.63 -5.18
C VAL A 90 22.66 8.11 -4.85
N THR A 91 23.67 8.53 -5.60
CA THR A 91 25.07 8.14 -5.36
C THR A 91 25.57 8.62 -3.99
N ALA A 92 25.13 9.80 -3.55
CA ALA A 92 25.43 10.36 -2.23
C ALA A 92 24.58 9.78 -1.09
N GLY A 93 23.65 8.85 -1.36
CA GLY A 93 22.77 8.25 -0.36
C GLY A 93 21.70 9.20 0.21
N GLN A 94 21.40 10.29 -0.50
CA GLN A 94 20.42 11.31 -0.08
C GLN A 94 19.01 11.03 -0.60
N PHE A 95 18.90 10.16 -1.60
CA PHE A 95 17.64 9.73 -2.22
C PHE A 95 17.80 8.28 -2.70
N ALA A 96 16.70 7.54 -2.85
CA ALA A 96 16.76 6.14 -3.28
C ALA A 96 15.70 5.79 -4.32
N ILE A 97 16.00 4.80 -5.14
CA ILE A 97 15.06 4.21 -6.10
C ILE A 97 14.99 2.72 -5.80
N TYR A 98 13.79 2.22 -5.55
CA TYR A 98 13.55 0.86 -5.13
C TYR A 98 12.73 0.10 -6.18
N PRO A 99 13.38 -0.75 -6.99
CA PRO A 99 12.67 -1.65 -7.90
C PRO A 99 11.90 -2.71 -7.09
N VAL A 100 10.60 -2.84 -7.35
CA VAL A 100 9.75 -3.87 -6.73
C VAL A 100 9.05 -4.71 -7.80
N ALA A 101 8.95 -6.00 -7.55
CA ALA A 101 8.29 -6.97 -8.42
C ALA A 101 6.89 -7.35 -7.92
N THR A 102 6.65 -7.29 -6.61
CA THR A 102 5.37 -7.69 -6.01
C THR A 102 4.91 -6.74 -4.91
N ILE A 103 3.62 -6.81 -4.58
CA ILE A 103 3.01 -6.05 -3.49
C ILE A 103 3.65 -6.38 -2.15
N GLU A 104 4.05 -7.62 -1.90
CA GLU A 104 4.70 -8.04 -0.66
C GLU A 104 6.03 -7.30 -0.44
N GLN A 105 6.81 -7.10 -1.51
CA GLN A 105 8.06 -6.35 -1.43
C GLN A 105 7.79 -4.87 -1.12
N GLY A 106 6.82 -4.27 -1.81
CA GLY A 106 6.48 -2.86 -1.61
C GLY A 106 5.94 -2.57 -0.22
N ILE A 107 4.95 -3.35 0.24
CA ILE A 107 4.33 -3.14 1.56
C ILE A 107 5.34 -3.33 2.69
N ALA A 108 6.29 -4.26 2.52
CA ALA A 108 7.33 -4.48 3.52
C ALA A 108 8.27 -3.27 3.66
N MET A 109 8.65 -2.64 2.55
CA MET A 109 9.47 -1.43 2.60
C MET A 109 8.71 -0.22 3.16
N LEU A 110 7.45 -0.06 2.73
CA LEU A 110 6.58 1.04 3.15
C LEU A 110 6.26 1.01 4.64
N THR A 111 6.09 -0.17 5.22
CA THR A 111 5.72 -0.33 6.64
C THR A 111 6.92 -0.62 7.55
N GLY A 112 8.02 -1.15 6.99
CA GLY A 112 9.12 -1.71 7.78
C GLY A 112 8.77 -3.05 8.45
N MET A 113 7.63 -3.66 8.11
CA MET A 113 7.14 -4.93 8.63
C MET A 113 7.13 -5.97 7.52
N PRO A 114 7.58 -7.22 7.73
CA PRO A 114 7.49 -8.25 6.70
C PRO A 114 6.04 -8.46 6.23
N ALA A 115 5.83 -8.67 4.93
CA ALA A 115 4.49 -8.91 4.40
C ALA A 115 3.85 -10.19 4.96
N GLY A 116 4.64 -11.27 5.04
CA GLY A 116 4.21 -12.61 5.49
C GLY A 116 3.61 -13.44 4.35
N ALA A 117 4.13 -14.64 4.12
CA ALA A 117 3.60 -15.59 3.15
C ALA A 117 2.61 -16.55 3.82
N LEU A 118 1.63 -17.04 3.04
CA LEU A 118 0.71 -18.07 3.52
C LEU A 118 1.48 -19.36 3.80
N GLN A 119 1.30 -19.91 5.00
CA GLN A 119 1.95 -21.14 5.44
C GLN A 119 1.09 -22.36 5.08
N GLU A 120 1.67 -23.56 5.16
CA GLU A 120 0.97 -24.83 4.85
C GLU A 120 -0.23 -25.09 5.77
N ASP A 121 -0.22 -24.52 6.98
CA ASP A 121 -1.32 -24.60 7.94
C ASP A 121 -2.47 -23.62 7.67
N GLY A 122 -2.38 -22.84 6.57
CA GLY A 122 -3.38 -21.87 6.17
C GLY A 122 -3.32 -20.53 6.91
N HIS A 123 -2.28 -20.28 7.72
CA HIS A 123 -2.12 -19.03 8.46
C HIS A 123 -0.96 -18.19 7.93
N TYR A 124 -0.95 -16.91 8.30
CA TYR A 124 0.18 -16.02 8.09
C TYR A 124 1.01 -15.92 9.38
N PRO A 125 2.34 -15.79 9.30
CA PRO A 125 3.18 -15.69 10.49
C PRO A 125 2.83 -14.46 11.34
N GLU A 126 2.84 -14.61 12.66
CA GLU A 126 2.68 -13.49 13.57
C GLU A 126 3.72 -12.38 13.32
N GLY A 127 3.33 -11.13 13.59
CA GLY A 127 4.20 -9.98 13.38
C GLY A 127 4.34 -9.53 11.91
N THR A 128 3.58 -10.12 10.99
CA THR A 128 3.55 -9.72 9.57
C THR A 128 2.33 -8.86 9.22
N VAL A 129 2.40 -8.15 8.09
CA VAL A 129 1.29 -7.32 7.59
C VAL A 129 0.06 -8.19 7.29
N ASN A 130 0.24 -9.29 6.55
CA ASN A 130 -0.86 -10.16 6.15
C ASN A 130 -1.54 -10.85 7.33
N TYR A 131 -0.78 -11.20 8.38
CA TYR A 131 -1.36 -11.67 9.64
C TYR A 131 -2.30 -10.61 10.25
N ARG A 132 -1.86 -9.35 10.34
CA ARG A 132 -2.69 -8.25 10.87
C ARG A 132 -3.93 -7.98 10.01
N VAL A 133 -3.79 -8.08 8.69
CA VAL A 133 -4.93 -7.94 7.75
C VAL A 133 -5.99 -9.00 8.05
N VAL A 134 -5.60 -10.28 8.10
CA VAL A 134 -6.55 -11.38 8.36
C VAL A 134 -7.22 -11.23 9.72
N GLN A 135 -6.44 -10.96 10.77
CA GLN A 135 -6.99 -10.72 12.12
C GLN A 135 -8.03 -9.58 12.11
N ARG A 136 -7.75 -8.46 11.42
CA ARG A 136 -8.71 -7.36 11.34
C ARG A 136 -9.97 -7.72 10.58
N LEU A 137 -9.85 -8.44 9.46
CA LEU A 137 -11.00 -8.86 8.67
C LEU A 137 -11.90 -9.82 9.46
N GLU A 138 -11.32 -10.74 10.23
CA GLU A 138 -12.07 -11.62 11.13
C GLU A 138 -12.81 -10.83 12.23
N GLU A 139 -12.15 -9.86 12.85
CA GLU A 139 -12.79 -8.97 13.83
C GLU A 139 -13.98 -8.20 13.23
N LEU A 140 -13.81 -7.65 12.02
CA LEU A 140 -14.87 -6.92 11.33
C LEU A 140 -16.03 -7.84 10.96
N SER A 141 -15.74 -9.07 10.54
CA SER A 141 -16.74 -10.11 10.27
C SER A 141 -17.56 -10.45 11.53
N LYS A 142 -16.89 -10.68 12.67
CA LYS A 142 -17.54 -10.95 13.96
C LYS A 142 -18.42 -9.78 14.41
N LYS A 143 -17.92 -8.55 14.29
CA LYS A 143 -18.69 -7.33 14.65
C LYS A 143 -19.92 -7.17 13.76
N ARG A 144 -19.79 -7.42 12.46
CA ARG A 144 -20.93 -7.38 11.53
C ARG A 144 -22.01 -8.39 11.92
N ALA A 145 -21.63 -9.64 12.19
CA ALA A 145 -22.58 -10.67 12.60
C ALA A 145 -23.33 -10.28 13.89
N ALA A 146 -22.61 -9.77 14.90
CA ALA A 146 -23.22 -9.30 16.14
C ALA A 146 -24.19 -8.12 15.93
N LEU A 147 -23.88 -7.19 15.03
CA LEU A 147 -24.78 -6.08 14.67
C LEU A 147 -26.06 -6.59 13.99
N GLU A 148 -25.94 -7.58 13.10
CA GLU A 148 -27.08 -8.19 12.43
C GLU A 148 -27.99 -8.94 13.43
N GLU A 149 -27.41 -9.65 14.40
CA GLU A 149 -28.18 -10.29 15.48
C GLU A 149 -28.88 -9.28 16.39
N TRP A 150 -28.18 -8.21 16.77
CA TRP A 150 -28.75 -7.13 17.57
C TRP A 150 -29.91 -6.43 16.86
N ALA A 151 -29.77 -6.14 15.56
CA ALA A 151 -30.83 -5.53 14.76
C ALA A 151 -32.10 -6.41 14.71
N LYS A 152 -31.93 -7.71 14.45
CA LYS A 152 -33.05 -8.68 14.45
C LYS A 152 -33.73 -8.81 15.81
N GLY A 153 -32.97 -8.73 16.90
CA GLY A 153 -33.51 -8.73 18.26
C GLY A 153 -34.38 -7.50 18.55
N ASN A 154 -33.95 -6.33 18.07
CA ASN A 154 -34.70 -5.08 18.25
C ASN A 154 -35.97 -5.00 17.40
N GLU A 155 -35.94 -5.49 16.16
CA GLU A 155 -37.14 -5.56 15.31
C GLU A 155 -38.24 -6.44 15.92
N LYS A 156 -37.88 -7.64 16.42
CA LYS A 156 -38.82 -8.54 17.12
C LYS A 156 -39.40 -7.92 18.39
N ASN A 157 -38.60 -7.17 19.13
CA ASN A 157 -39.06 -6.48 20.34
C ASN A 157 -40.00 -5.31 20.01
N ALA A 158 -39.76 -4.60 18.90
CA ALA A 158 -40.62 -3.53 18.43
C ALA A 158 -41.99 -4.05 17.94
N GLU A 159 -42.01 -5.16 17.18
CA GLU A 159 -43.26 -5.79 16.74
C GLU A 159 -44.12 -6.30 17.91
N ASN A 160 -43.50 -6.92 18.92
CA ASN A 160 -44.22 -7.39 20.11
C ASN A 160 -44.76 -6.25 20.98
N SER A 161 -44.18 -5.05 20.92
CA SER A 161 -44.64 -3.89 21.70
C SER A 161 -45.89 -3.21 21.12
N HIS A 162 -46.17 -3.40 19.83
CA HIS A 162 -47.33 -2.81 19.13
C HIS A 162 -48.53 -3.76 19.04
N ALA A 163 -48.39 -5.01 19.53
CA ALA A 163 -49.43 -6.03 19.53
C ALA A 163 -50.23 -6.09 20.85
N ILE A 164 -50.07 -5.11 21.76
CA ILE A 164 -50.77 -4.99 23.05
C ILE A 164 -51.69 -3.76 23.04
#